data_AF-A0A961ID93-F1
#
_entry.id   AF-A0A961ID93-F1
#
_cell.length_a   1.000
_cell.length_b   1.000
_cell.length_c   1.000
_cell.angle_alpha   90.00
_cell.angle_beta   90.00
_cell.angle_gamma   90.00
#
_symmetry.space_group_name_H-M   'P 1'
#
loop_
_entity.id
_entity.type
_entity.pdbx_description
1 polymer ?
#
loop_
_entity_poly.entity_id
_entity_poly.type
_entity_poly.pdbx_seq_one_letter_code
_entity_poly.pdbx_strand_id
1 'polypeptide(L)'
;STSYYMLTNPINWYGSSYGNNVLSNAYGQYNLSGADAVSVDFYADLGIASGDGLILAYNPLGGSLSNGLTSYTNISTGGALGHSGSVSLTSGCAGRSGCSIGFQFSTNASGTVAPNPGTQASGAGITGFNVHKLQLNSTACHTINGTSMAAPHVAGVAALLKARNPGATHATIISAIYNGGVPLAALSGITSQGKMVNARGAINQL
;
A
#
# COMPACT_ATOMS: atom_id res chain seq x y z
N SER A 1 19.58 15.11 -8.35
CA SER A 1 19.00 15.19 -7.00
C SER A 1 17.50 15.15 -7.17
N THR A 2 16.88 14.01 -6.92
CA THR A 2 15.43 13.83 -7.09
C THR A 2 14.79 14.28 -5.79
N SER A 3 14.32 15.51 -5.74
CA SER A 3 13.59 16.04 -4.58
C SER A 3 12.33 15.20 -4.37
N TYR A 4 12.35 14.31 -3.39
CA TYR A 4 11.18 13.59 -2.96
C TYR A 4 10.24 14.61 -2.30
N TYR A 5 9.00 14.74 -2.77
CA TYR A 5 8.03 15.63 -2.16
C TYR A 5 7.60 15.04 -0.82
N MET A 6 8.20 15.51 0.26
CA MET A 6 7.93 15.04 1.61
C MET A 6 7.09 16.07 2.36
N LEU A 7 6.07 15.62 3.10
CA LEU A 7 5.44 16.47 4.12
C LEU A 7 6.32 16.41 5.36
N THR A 8 7.04 17.49 5.64
CA THR A 8 7.99 17.56 6.75
C THR A 8 7.57 18.61 7.76
N ASN A 9 7.80 18.31 9.03
CA ASN A 9 7.80 19.30 10.09
C ASN A 9 9.00 19.04 11.00
N PRO A 10 10.04 19.91 10.99
CA PRO A 10 10.08 21.23 10.35
C PRO A 10 10.36 21.19 8.83
N ILE A 11 10.09 22.31 8.14
CA ILE A 11 10.31 22.44 6.68
C ILE A 11 11.79 22.25 6.28
N ASN A 12 12.72 22.69 7.14
CA ASN A 12 14.15 22.40 7.03
C ASN A 12 14.50 21.14 7.84
N TRP A 13 13.96 20.00 7.39
CA TRP A 13 14.01 18.69 8.04
C TRP A 13 15.40 18.26 8.54
N TYR A 14 16.46 18.61 7.79
CA TYR A 14 17.84 18.20 8.06
C TYR A 14 18.67 19.24 8.83
N GLY A 15 18.16 20.45 8.99
CA GLY A 15 18.91 21.58 9.55
C GLY A 15 18.24 22.26 10.75
N SER A 16 17.10 21.73 11.20
CA SER A 16 16.28 22.32 12.26
C SER A 16 15.59 21.23 13.07
N SER A 17 15.22 21.56 14.31
CA SER A 17 14.26 20.80 15.10
C SER A 17 12.86 21.41 14.97
N TYR A 18 11.83 20.60 15.20
CA TYR A 18 10.44 21.08 15.30
C TYR A 18 10.23 21.94 16.56
N GLY A 19 9.13 22.69 16.66
CA GLY A 19 8.82 23.49 17.85
C GLY A 19 8.08 22.73 18.95
N ASN A 20 8.29 23.11 20.21
CA ASN A 20 7.51 22.61 21.36
C ASN A 20 6.12 23.25 21.42
N ASN A 21 5.16 22.53 22.02
CA ASN A 21 3.78 22.98 22.22
C ASN A 21 3.07 23.38 20.90
N VAL A 22 3.35 22.66 19.82
CA VAL A 22 2.77 22.90 18.51
C VAL A 22 1.86 21.74 18.15
N LEU A 23 0.67 22.08 17.64
CA LEU A 23 -0.17 21.15 16.89
C LEU A 23 -0.13 21.54 15.42
N SER A 24 0.47 20.69 14.59
CA SER A 24 0.52 20.88 13.14
C SER A 24 -0.32 19.82 12.45
N ASN A 25 -1.10 20.24 11.46
CA ASN A 25 -1.99 19.34 10.73
C ASN A 25 -1.68 19.39 9.24
N ALA A 26 -1.61 18.23 8.60
CA ALA A 26 -1.51 18.09 7.15
C ALA A 26 -2.52 17.04 6.69
N TYR A 27 -3.54 17.46 5.93
CA TYR A 27 -4.60 16.58 5.46
C TYR A 27 -5.15 17.01 4.10
N GLY A 28 -5.68 16.02 3.37
CA GLY A 28 -6.47 16.22 2.16
C GLY A 28 -7.90 15.76 2.36
N GLN A 29 -8.82 16.28 1.55
CA GLN A 29 -10.18 15.74 1.45
C GLN A 29 -10.29 14.80 0.25
N TYR A 30 -10.91 13.64 0.47
CA TYR A 30 -11.01 12.57 -0.51
C TYR A 30 -12.46 12.19 -0.74
N ASN A 31 -12.83 12.06 -2.02
CA ASN A 31 -14.10 11.50 -2.42
C ASN A 31 -14.01 9.97 -2.51
N LEU A 32 -14.62 9.33 -1.51
CA LEU A 32 -14.67 7.88 -1.32
C LEU A 32 -16.12 7.35 -1.47
N SER A 33 -16.98 8.10 -2.17
CA SER A 33 -18.33 7.65 -2.49
C SER A 33 -18.29 6.33 -3.27
N GLY A 34 -19.16 5.39 -2.90
CA GLY A 34 -19.23 4.07 -3.53
C GLY A 34 -18.08 3.13 -3.18
N ALA A 35 -17.17 3.49 -2.27
CA ALA A 35 -16.20 2.55 -1.73
C ALA A 35 -16.86 1.62 -0.70
N ASP A 36 -16.62 0.32 -0.82
CA ASP A 36 -17.00 -0.71 0.18
C ASP A 36 -15.93 -0.87 1.25
N ALA A 37 -14.66 -0.63 0.90
CA ALA A 37 -13.56 -0.59 1.86
C ALA A 37 -12.57 0.54 1.53
N VAL A 38 -11.94 1.07 2.57
CA VAL A 38 -10.93 2.13 2.46
C VAL A 38 -9.76 1.74 3.35
N SER A 39 -8.55 1.83 2.82
CA SER A 39 -7.31 1.69 3.59
C SER A 39 -6.35 2.81 3.25
N VAL A 40 -5.41 3.05 4.16
CA VAL A 40 -4.37 4.06 3.98
C VAL A 40 -3.03 3.43 4.28
N ASP A 41 -2.08 3.69 3.40
CA ASP A 41 -0.71 3.22 3.50
C ASP A 41 0.24 4.41 3.48
N PHE A 42 1.24 4.40 4.36
CA PHE A 42 2.20 5.49 4.43
C PHE A 42 3.60 5.03 4.81
N TYR A 43 4.59 5.87 4.47
CA TYR A 43 5.99 5.72 4.86
C TYR A 43 6.47 6.99 5.55
N ALA A 44 7.13 6.83 6.68
CA ALA A 44 7.60 7.93 7.52
C ALA A 44 9.03 7.72 8.03
N ASP A 45 9.72 8.84 8.15
CA ASP A 45 10.97 9.01 8.90
C ASP A 45 10.64 9.92 10.09
N LEU A 46 10.93 9.45 11.30
CA LEU A 46 10.50 10.06 12.54
C LEU A 46 11.69 10.26 13.47
N GLY A 47 11.85 11.47 13.98
CA GLY A 47 12.76 11.82 15.07
C GLY A 47 12.01 12.61 16.12
N ILE A 48 11.24 11.91 16.96
CA ILE A 48 10.23 12.48 17.85
C ILE A 48 10.62 12.22 19.32
N ALA A 49 10.59 13.26 20.14
CA ALA A 49 10.93 13.19 21.55
C ALA A 49 9.85 12.47 22.38
N SER A 50 10.20 12.14 23.62
CA SER A 50 9.28 11.47 24.54
C SER A 50 8.09 12.37 24.90
N GLY A 51 6.88 11.87 24.67
CA GLY A 51 5.62 12.59 24.91
C GLY A 51 5.14 13.46 23.75
N ASP A 52 5.93 13.56 22.68
CA ASP A 52 5.50 14.10 21.39
C ASP A 52 4.99 12.96 20.50
N GLY A 53 4.12 13.27 19.54
CA GLY A 53 3.50 12.25 18.72
C GLY A 53 3.08 12.69 17.32
N LEU A 54 3.28 11.79 16.37
CA LEU A 54 2.63 11.83 15.06
C LEU A 54 1.40 10.92 15.08
N ILE A 55 0.24 11.48 14.75
CA ILE A 55 -1.05 10.80 14.78
C ILE A 55 -1.59 10.75 13.36
N LEU A 56 -1.84 9.57 12.81
CA LEU A 56 -2.67 9.43 11.62
C LEU A 56 -4.13 9.61 12.07
N ALA A 57 -4.84 10.53 11.44
CA ALA A 57 -6.20 10.88 11.83
C ALA A 57 -7.09 11.13 10.61
N TYR A 58 -8.39 11.15 10.85
CA TYR A 58 -9.40 11.44 9.84
C TYR A 58 -10.56 12.26 10.41
N ASN A 59 -11.31 12.90 9.52
CA ASN A 59 -12.63 13.44 9.82
C ASN A 59 -13.61 12.96 8.75
N PRO A 60 -14.60 12.13 9.12
CA PRO A 60 -15.51 11.53 8.17
C PRO A 60 -16.55 12.53 7.61
N LEU A 61 -16.65 13.73 8.19
CA LEU A 61 -17.50 14.82 7.69
C LEU A 61 -16.72 15.87 6.88
N GLY A 62 -15.40 15.68 6.74
CA GLY A 62 -14.51 16.70 6.19
C GLY A 62 -14.14 17.78 7.20
N GLY A 63 -13.35 18.74 6.75
CA GLY A 63 -12.74 19.76 7.63
C GLY A 63 -11.56 19.23 8.45
N SER A 64 -11.28 19.87 9.59
CA SER A 64 -10.13 19.55 10.43
C SER A 64 -10.18 18.12 10.98
N LEU A 65 -9.01 17.48 11.05
CA LEU A 65 -8.86 16.13 11.59
C LEU A 65 -9.32 16.06 13.06
N SER A 66 -10.15 15.07 13.40
CA SER A 66 -10.76 14.96 14.74
C SER A 66 -10.73 13.56 15.34
N ASN A 67 -10.53 12.52 14.53
CA ASN A 67 -10.52 11.13 14.97
C ASN A 67 -9.12 10.54 14.74
N GLY A 68 -8.39 10.29 15.83
CA GLY A 68 -7.10 9.60 15.78
C GLY A 68 -7.27 8.11 15.47
N LEU A 69 -6.44 7.56 14.59
CA LEU A 69 -6.42 6.14 14.24
C LEU A 69 -5.27 5.41 14.90
N THR A 70 -4.06 5.94 14.72
CA THR A 70 -2.83 5.39 15.26
C THR A 70 -1.89 6.53 15.60
N SER A 71 -1.06 6.32 16.62
CA SER A 71 -0.14 7.31 17.16
C SER A 71 1.26 6.73 17.29
N TYR A 72 2.24 7.53 16.93
CA TYR A 72 3.66 7.20 16.95
C TYR A 72 4.38 8.18 17.87
N THR A 73 4.90 7.67 18.98
CA THR A 73 5.54 8.47 20.04
C THR A 73 6.88 7.84 20.42
N ASN A 74 7.85 8.63 20.85
CA ASN A 74 9.15 8.15 21.33
C ASN A 74 9.87 7.24 20.30
N ILE A 75 9.92 7.69 19.04
CA ILE A 75 10.54 6.97 17.93
C ILE A 75 11.63 7.86 17.31
N SER A 76 12.79 7.26 17.07
CA SER A 76 13.85 7.84 16.24
C SER A 76 14.32 6.81 15.22
N THR A 77 14.14 7.09 13.93
CA THR A 77 14.58 6.25 12.81
C THR A 77 15.97 6.65 12.30
N GLY A 78 16.59 7.67 12.87
CA GLY A 78 17.95 8.09 12.53
C GLY A 78 18.11 8.57 11.08
N GLY A 79 17.06 9.09 10.45
CA GLY A 79 17.11 9.52 9.05
C GLY A 79 16.92 8.41 8.02
N ALA A 80 16.51 7.22 8.45
CA ALA A 80 16.12 6.12 7.57
C ALA A 80 14.59 6.05 7.47
N LEU A 81 14.10 5.57 6.32
CA LEU A 81 12.70 5.17 6.16
C LEU A 81 12.42 3.91 7.01
N GLY A 82 12.11 4.13 8.28
CA GLY A 82 11.98 3.06 9.27
C GLY A 82 10.55 2.77 9.70
N HIS A 83 9.58 3.60 9.32
CA HIS A 83 8.22 3.43 9.77
C HIS A 83 7.21 3.40 8.62
N SER A 84 6.32 2.41 8.66
CA SER A 84 5.20 2.31 7.73
C SER A 84 3.99 1.70 8.45
N GLY A 85 2.80 2.09 8.02
CA GLY A 85 1.57 1.57 8.58
C GLY A 85 0.51 1.43 7.51
N SER A 86 -0.30 0.38 7.65
CA SER A 86 -1.52 0.18 6.89
C SER A 86 -2.70 0.19 7.86
N VAL A 87 -3.64 1.11 7.67
CA VAL A 87 -4.80 1.26 8.56
C VAL A 87 -6.08 1.25 7.75
N SER A 88 -7.06 0.46 8.22
CA SER A 88 -8.40 0.44 7.64
C SER A 88 -9.22 1.65 8.11
N LEU A 89 -9.83 2.32 7.16
CA LEU A 89 -10.76 3.43 7.33
C LEU A 89 -12.19 3.07 6.90
N THR A 90 -12.45 1.79 6.65
CA THR A 90 -13.73 1.32 6.10
C THR A 90 -14.92 1.76 6.94
N SER A 91 -14.90 1.57 8.27
CA SER A 91 -16.01 1.97 9.15
C SER A 91 -16.19 3.49 9.28
N GLY A 92 -15.15 4.27 9.02
CA GLY A 92 -15.17 5.72 9.17
C GLY A 92 -15.55 6.45 7.88
N CYS A 93 -14.91 6.11 6.77
CA CYS A 93 -14.91 6.91 5.54
C CYS A 93 -15.36 6.19 4.27
N ALA A 94 -15.63 4.87 4.30
CA ALA A 94 -16.21 4.20 3.15
C ALA A 94 -17.58 4.81 2.79
N GLY A 95 -17.82 5.01 1.50
CA GLY A 95 -19.05 5.60 0.98
C GLY A 95 -19.17 7.13 1.11
N ARG A 96 -18.19 7.83 1.71
CA ARG A 96 -18.29 9.28 1.96
C ARG A 96 -17.58 10.13 0.90
N SER A 97 -18.18 11.23 0.49
CA SER A 97 -17.64 12.10 -0.59
C SER A 97 -16.64 13.16 -0.14
N GLY A 98 -16.47 13.39 1.16
CA GLY A 98 -15.65 14.48 1.69
C GLY A 98 -14.84 14.11 2.92
N CYS A 99 -14.36 12.87 3.03
CA CYS A 99 -13.57 12.46 4.19
C CYS A 99 -12.19 13.15 4.17
N SER A 100 -11.86 13.89 5.24
CA SER A 100 -10.51 14.41 5.45
C SER A 100 -9.62 13.31 6.05
N ILE A 101 -8.45 13.08 5.47
CA ILE A 101 -7.49 12.09 5.97
C ILE A 101 -6.10 12.72 5.97
N GLY A 102 -5.32 12.51 7.02
CA GLY A 102 -3.95 13.00 7.09
C GLY A 102 -3.31 12.78 8.45
N PHE A 103 -2.33 13.63 8.77
CA PHE A 103 -1.52 13.51 9.96
C PHE A 103 -1.63 14.75 10.84
N GLN A 104 -1.62 14.52 12.14
CA GLN A 104 -1.44 15.54 13.16
C GLN A 104 -0.10 15.30 13.84
N PHE A 105 0.74 16.32 13.91
CA PHE A 105 1.96 16.28 14.71
C PHE A 105 1.76 17.15 15.94
N SER A 106 1.69 16.51 17.10
CA SER A 106 1.40 17.12 18.39
C SER A 106 2.65 17.06 19.25
N THR A 107 3.13 18.22 19.70
CA THR A 107 4.32 18.33 20.53
C THR A 107 3.97 19.01 21.86
N ASN A 108 4.69 18.65 22.91
CA ASN A 108 4.52 19.14 24.27
C ASN A 108 5.74 19.99 24.69
N ALA A 109 5.97 20.15 26.00
CA ALA A 109 7.08 20.94 26.54
C ALA A 109 8.39 20.15 26.79
N SER A 110 8.43 18.84 26.52
CA SER A 110 9.53 17.92 26.85
C SER A 110 10.84 18.16 26.08
N GLY A 111 10.87 19.13 25.17
CA GLY A 111 12.07 19.45 24.39
C GLY A 111 12.13 18.70 23.06
N THR A 112 12.91 19.25 22.14
CA THR A 112 13.00 18.76 20.75
C THR A 112 14.20 17.83 20.61
N VAL A 113 14.11 16.80 19.76
CA VAL A 113 15.31 16.00 19.43
C VAL A 113 16.26 16.84 18.57
N ALA A 114 17.48 17.09 19.07
CA ALA A 114 18.51 17.77 18.30
C ALA A 114 18.95 16.92 17.09
N PRO A 115 19.18 17.52 15.90
CA PRO A 115 19.66 16.77 14.75
C PRO A 115 21.03 16.17 15.07
N ASN A 116 21.15 14.85 14.97
CA ASN A 116 22.38 14.14 15.30
C ASN A 116 23.35 14.22 14.10
N PRO A 117 24.64 14.57 14.28
CA PRO A 117 25.58 14.57 13.17
C PRO A 117 25.70 13.17 12.55
N GLY A 118 25.13 12.99 11.36
CA GLY A 118 25.16 11.72 10.61
C GLY A 118 23.90 10.86 10.64
N THR A 119 22.86 11.23 11.41
CA THR A 119 21.52 10.61 11.34
C THR A 119 20.44 11.69 11.32
N GLN A 120 19.52 11.58 10.37
CA GLN A 120 19.11 12.71 9.53
C GLN A 120 17.65 13.17 9.76
N ALA A 121 17.08 13.14 10.97
CA ALA A 121 15.69 13.55 11.16
C ALA A 121 15.38 14.06 12.57
N SER A 122 14.84 15.27 12.68
CA SER A 122 14.35 15.88 13.93
C SER A 122 12.92 16.39 13.74
N GLY A 123 11.97 15.46 13.59
CA GLY A 123 10.53 15.76 13.46
C GLY A 123 9.69 14.61 12.92
N ALA A 124 8.60 14.94 12.20
CA ALA A 124 7.86 13.99 11.35
C ALA A 124 7.97 14.29 9.84
N GLY A 125 8.39 13.29 9.06
CA GLY A 125 8.59 13.38 7.62
C GLY A 125 7.87 12.26 6.90
N ILE A 126 6.80 12.59 6.17
CA ILE A 126 6.01 11.62 5.39
C ILE A 126 6.50 11.66 3.94
N THR A 127 6.96 10.50 3.47
CA THR A 127 7.48 10.34 2.11
C THR A 127 6.41 9.76 1.19
N GLY A 128 5.73 8.70 1.61
CA GLY A 128 4.63 8.10 0.86
C GLY A 128 3.33 8.21 1.62
N PHE A 129 2.26 8.56 0.93
CA PHE A 129 0.90 8.54 1.47
C PHE A 129 -0.08 8.16 0.36
N ASN A 130 -0.71 6.99 0.49
CA ASN A 130 -1.68 6.48 -0.46
C ASN A 130 -2.99 6.19 0.25
N VAL A 131 -4.09 6.64 -0.35
CA VAL A 131 -5.45 6.30 0.08
C VAL A 131 -6.03 5.33 -0.93
N HIS A 132 -6.26 4.10 -0.50
CA HIS A 132 -6.84 3.05 -1.32
C HIS A 132 -8.34 2.98 -1.07
N LYS A 133 -9.12 2.93 -2.15
CA LYS A 133 -10.53 2.56 -2.09
C LYS A 133 -10.74 1.26 -2.84
N LEU A 134 -11.54 0.37 -2.26
CA LEU A 134 -12.00 -0.85 -2.88
C LEU A 134 -13.51 -0.74 -3.06
N GLN A 135 -13.99 -1.05 -4.25
CA GLN A 135 -15.41 -1.17 -4.56
C GLN A 135 -15.66 -2.58 -5.09
N LEU A 136 -16.47 -3.34 -4.39
CA LEU A 136 -16.96 -4.64 -4.80
C LEU A 136 -17.99 -4.45 -5.91
N ASN A 137 -18.02 -5.36 -6.87
CA ASN A 137 -18.92 -5.30 -8.03
C ASN A 137 -18.78 -4.00 -8.86
N SER A 138 -17.64 -3.32 -8.78
CA SER A 138 -17.34 -2.19 -9.66
C SER A 138 -17.07 -2.68 -11.06
N THR A 139 -17.60 -1.99 -12.07
CA THR A 139 -17.21 -2.17 -13.48
C THR A 139 -15.85 -1.54 -13.78
N ALA A 140 -15.14 -1.02 -12.78
CA ALA A 140 -13.79 -0.48 -12.92
C ALA A 140 -12.77 -1.61 -13.11
N CYS A 141 -12.30 -1.77 -14.35
CA CYS A 141 -11.15 -2.61 -14.65
C CYS A 141 -9.86 -1.84 -14.38
N HIS A 142 -9.03 -2.30 -13.43
CA HIS A 142 -7.66 -1.82 -13.28
C HIS A 142 -6.72 -2.79 -14.00
N THR A 143 -6.00 -2.32 -15.01
CA THR A 143 -4.94 -3.12 -15.63
C THR A 143 -3.76 -3.17 -14.67
N ILE A 144 -3.58 -4.32 -14.03
CA ILE A 144 -2.45 -4.60 -13.14
C ILE A 144 -1.53 -5.61 -13.82
N ASN A 145 -0.23 -5.33 -13.82
CA ASN A 145 0.79 -6.19 -14.41
C ASN A 145 1.51 -6.96 -13.31
N GLY A 146 1.51 -8.29 -13.37
CA GLY A 146 2.21 -9.13 -12.40
C GLY A 146 1.91 -10.62 -12.55
N THR A 147 2.76 -11.46 -11.97
CA THR A 147 2.58 -12.93 -11.95
C THR A 147 1.29 -13.36 -11.24
N SER A 148 0.79 -12.56 -10.30
CA SER A 148 -0.51 -12.74 -9.63
C SER A 148 -1.70 -12.72 -10.59
N MET A 149 -1.57 -12.18 -11.81
CA MET A 149 -2.61 -12.19 -12.85
C MET A 149 -2.44 -13.37 -13.82
N ALA A 150 -1.23 -13.94 -13.91
CA ALA A 150 -0.98 -15.17 -14.67
C ALA A 150 -1.48 -16.42 -13.90
N ALA A 151 -1.35 -16.43 -12.57
CA ALA A 151 -1.83 -17.52 -11.71
C ALA A 151 -3.34 -17.83 -11.88
N PRO A 152 -4.28 -16.85 -11.81
CA PRO A 152 -5.70 -17.12 -12.02
C PRO A 152 -6.01 -17.54 -13.47
N HIS A 153 -5.22 -17.12 -14.46
CA HIS A 153 -5.39 -17.59 -15.84
C HIS A 153 -5.07 -19.09 -15.98
N VAL A 154 -3.97 -19.56 -15.37
CA VAL A 154 -3.63 -21.00 -15.36
C VAL A 154 -4.63 -21.80 -14.51
N ALA A 155 -5.07 -21.26 -13.38
CA ALA A 155 -6.11 -21.88 -12.55
C ALA A 155 -7.44 -22.03 -13.31
N GLY A 156 -7.85 -21.03 -14.09
CA GLY A 156 -9.01 -21.10 -14.97
C GLY A 156 -8.91 -22.20 -16.03
N VAL A 157 -7.72 -22.39 -16.63
CA VAL A 157 -7.47 -23.50 -17.55
C VAL A 157 -7.58 -24.84 -16.83
N ALA A 158 -6.96 -25.00 -15.65
CA ALA A 158 -7.06 -26.23 -14.88
C ALA A 158 -8.52 -26.57 -14.49
N ALA A 159 -9.31 -25.57 -14.10
CA ALA A 159 -10.74 -25.74 -13.83
C ALA A 159 -11.52 -26.18 -15.07
N LEU A 160 -11.22 -25.60 -16.25
CA LEU A 160 -11.81 -26.00 -17.52
C LEU A 160 -11.49 -27.46 -17.87
N LEU A 161 -10.25 -27.90 -17.65
CA LEU A 161 -9.84 -29.29 -17.86
C LEU A 161 -10.55 -30.26 -16.90
N LYS A 162 -10.67 -29.89 -15.63
CA LYS A 162 -11.41 -30.67 -14.63
C LYS A 162 -12.90 -30.74 -14.94
N ALA A 163 -13.49 -29.67 -15.47
CA ALA A 163 -14.89 -29.67 -15.91
C ALA A 163 -15.10 -30.58 -17.14
N ARG A 164 -14.13 -30.63 -18.06
CA ARG A 164 -14.18 -31.48 -19.24
C ARG A 164 -14.02 -32.97 -18.91
N ASN A 165 -13.11 -33.30 -17.99
CA ASN A 165 -12.92 -34.66 -17.50
C ASN A 165 -12.86 -34.67 -15.96
N PRO A 166 -14.01 -34.81 -15.28
CA PRO A 166 -14.08 -34.82 -13.82
C PRO A 166 -13.28 -35.96 -13.18
N GLY A 167 -13.06 -37.06 -13.89
CA GLY A 167 -12.24 -38.20 -13.44
C GLY A 167 -10.73 -37.97 -13.54
N ALA A 168 -10.28 -36.93 -14.24
CA ALA A 168 -8.85 -36.65 -14.41
C ALA A 168 -8.18 -36.33 -13.06
N THR A 169 -7.03 -36.97 -12.83
CA THR A 169 -6.20 -36.68 -11.66
C THR A 169 -5.51 -35.32 -11.81
N HIS A 170 -5.03 -34.76 -10.69
CA HIS A 170 -4.24 -33.53 -10.74
C HIS A 170 -3.01 -33.67 -11.65
N ALA A 171 -2.38 -34.85 -11.68
CA ALA A 171 -1.18 -35.10 -12.47
C ALA A 171 -1.49 -35.09 -13.98
N THR A 172 -2.63 -35.67 -14.37
CA THR A 172 -3.13 -35.64 -15.76
C THR A 172 -3.40 -34.21 -16.20
N ILE A 173 -4.03 -33.39 -15.34
CA ILE A 173 -4.35 -31.99 -15.64
C ILE A 173 -3.07 -31.16 -15.79
N ILE A 174 -2.09 -31.32 -14.89
CA ILE A 174 -0.80 -30.61 -14.97
C ILE A 174 -0.07 -31.00 -16.26
N SER A 175 -0.01 -32.29 -16.58
CA SER A 175 0.63 -32.80 -17.81
C SER A 175 -0.03 -32.23 -19.07
N ALA A 176 -1.37 -32.19 -19.11
CA ALA A 176 -2.12 -31.61 -20.21
C ALA A 176 -1.82 -30.11 -20.41
N ILE A 177 -1.71 -29.35 -19.31
CA ILE A 177 -1.34 -27.92 -19.35
C ILE A 177 0.08 -27.73 -19.90
N TYR A 178 1.05 -28.55 -19.47
CA TYR A 178 2.44 -28.45 -19.95
C TYR A 178 2.59 -28.86 -21.42
N ASN A 179 1.96 -29.96 -21.82
CA ASN A 179 2.06 -30.48 -23.17
C ASN A 179 1.30 -29.61 -24.17
N GLY A 180 0.14 -29.08 -23.77
CA GLY A 180 -0.69 -28.21 -24.57
C GLY A 180 -0.20 -26.76 -24.68
N GLY A 181 0.80 -26.36 -23.89
CA GLY A 181 1.39 -25.02 -23.93
C GLY A 181 2.10 -24.72 -25.26
N VAL A 182 2.06 -23.45 -25.67
CA VAL A 182 2.70 -22.96 -26.91
C VAL A 182 4.12 -22.52 -26.60
N PRO A 183 5.16 -23.07 -27.26
CA PRO A 183 6.52 -22.60 -27.08
C PRO A 183 6.64 -21.11 -27.40
N LEU A 184 7.30 -20.36 -26.54
CA LEU A 184 7.56 -18.94 -26.77
C LEU A 184 9.04 -18.69 -26.53
N ALA A 185 9.75 -18.20 -27.55
CA ALA A 185 11.20 -18.02 -27.50
C ALA A 185 11.64 -17.14 -26.32
N ALA A 186 10.84 -16.12 -25.98
CA ALA A 186 11.06 -15.24 -24.84
C ALA A 186 10.93 -15.94 -23.47
N LEU A 187 10.37 -17.16 -23.39
CA LEU A 187 10.23 -17.94 -22.17
C LEU A 187 11.23 -19.12 -22.09
N SER A 188 11.94 -19.38 -23.19
CA SER A 188 12.94 -20.45 -23.29
C SER A 188 14.10 -20.18 -22.34
N GLY A 189 14.43 -21.14 -21.47
CA GLY A 189 15.49 -20.99 -20.47
C GLY A 189 15.14 -20.11 -19.27
N ILE A 190 13.96 -19.49 -19.24
CA ILE A 190 13.47 -18.65 -18.12
C ILE A 190 12.37 -19.38 -17.33
N THR A 191 11.61 -20.24 -17.99
CA THR A 191 10.55 -21.06 -17.37
C THR A 191 10.83 -22.54 -17.56
N SER A 192 10.35 -23.37 -16.65
CA SER A 192 10.59 -24.83 -16.65
C SER A 192 10.13 -25.52 -17.95
N GLN A 193 9.21 -24.91 -18.70
CA GLN A 193 8.64 -25.48 -19.93
C GLN A 193 8.92 -24.65 -21.18
N GLY A 194 9.42 -23.41 -21.06
CA GLY A 194 9.60 -22.51 -22.21
C GLY A 194 8.32 -22.18 -22.97
N LYS A 195 7.16 -22.34 -22.32
CA LYS A 195 5.84 -22.33 -22.97
C LYS A 195 4.89 -21.36 -22.28
N MET A 196 4.04 -20.72 -23.09
CA MET A 196 2.87 -19.97 -22.65
C MET A 196 1.67 -20.92 -22.53
N VAL A 197 0.86 -20.75 -21.49
CA VAL A 197 -0.35 -21.54 -21.30
C VAL A 197 -1.33 -21.38 -22.46
N ASN A 198 -1.91 -22.47 -22.94
CA ASN A 198 -2.92 -22.48 -24.01
C ASN A 198 -4.06 -23.43 -23.63
N ALA A 199 -5.25 -22.87 -23.40
CA ALA A 199 -6.43 -23.63 -22.99
C ALA A 199 -6.85 -24.67 -24.03
N ARG A 200 -6.86 -24.30 -25.33
CA ARG A 200 -7.24 -25.21 -26.42
C ARG A 200 -6.24 -26.34 -26.58
N GLY A 201 -4.95 -26.01 -26.55
CA GLY A 201 -3.88 -26.99 -26.61
C GLY A 201 -3.97 -27.98 -25.46
N ALA A 202 -4.24 -27.50 -24.24
CA ALA A 202 -4.36 -28.35 -23.05
C ALA A 202 -5.60 -29.26 -23.07
N ILE A 203 -6.74 -28.78 -23.60
CA ILE A 203 -7.93 -29.62 -23.80
C ILE A 203 -7.65 -30.79 -24.75
N ASN A 204 -6.83 -30.58 -25.78
CA ASN A 204 -6.50 -31.63 -26.74
C ASN A 204 -5.53 -32.70 -26.18
N GLN A 205 -5.04 -32.52 -24.94
CA GLN A 205 -4.16 -33.45 -24.23
C GLN A 205 -4.90 -34.29 -23.18
N LEU A 206 -6.24 -34.16 -23.11
CA LEU A 206 -7.14 -34.85 -22.19
C LEU A 206 -8.12 -35.75 -22.93
#